data_AF-A0A8B8IS97-F1
#
_entry.id   AF-A0A8B8IS97-F1
#
_cell.length_a   1.000
_cell.length_b   1.000
_cell.length_c   1.000
_cell.angle_alpha   90.00
_cell.angle_beta   90.00
_cell.angle_gamma   90.00
#
_symmetry.space_group_name_H-M   'P 1'
#
loop_
_entity.id
_entity.type
_entity.pdbx_description
1 polymer ?
#
loop_
_entity_poly.entity_id
_entity_poly.type
_entity_poly.pdbx_seq_one_letter_code
_entity_poly.pdbx_strand_id
1 'polypeptide(L)'
;MSRVRQIKTNMDNKNAKNNEVLMLLKSIDPLLKLERCYGIFRFHIFDDHLGPINRMMKVYGICIMFAFTIPYCVLCFYSYSKIENFDTVAIVDALENFPPLIMALQYFIFIIISLQLHDKNILLIKKLAQVDRILNVSMKKDFFENFHKDVQILLFLFLISYTFSLIPDFFDIFNERNYYQIISVGIDFPLHLESLSFYIFIKILTVRLNILNNHLIDLIKLKNQKNASPFIDINISNENLNYTSNDSRASHRNNKTIRLGEAYKIIGEANYLINDIFEFQNFMSLVSTFVYIIITLWSSIYFYRTLKQLNLLLAFTVQCVYEIFIISLMSYICDVMSSERNTTKILVNELIVDYNLPKAIRIQAKTFMELIEVWPLKIFAYDMFPIDIKLILKFVSVSTTFLIVIIQISHFI
;
A
#
# COMPACT_ATOMS: atom_id res chain seq x y z
N MET A 1 -41.04 -11.17 25.20
CA MET A 1 -39.94 -10.33 25.71
C MET A 1 -38.53 -10.74 25.22
N SER A 2 -38.22 -12.02 24.99
CA SER A 2 -36.86 -12.43 24.53
C SER A 2 -36.52 -12.02 23.09
N ARG A 3 -37.48 -12.10 22.15
CA ARG A 3 -37.28 -11.67 20.75
C ARG A 3 -36.98 -10.17 20.61
N VAL A 4 -37.64 -9.31 21.38
CA VAL A 4 -37.43 -7.85 21.32
C VAL A 4 -36.05 -7.47 21.87
N ARG A 5 -35.55 -8.16 22.92
CA ARG A 5 -34.17 -7.98 23.40
C ARG A 5 -33.14 -8.46 22.38
N GLN A 6 -33.35 -9.61 21.74
CA GLN A 6 -32.45 -10.12 20.69
C GLN A 6 -32.37 -9.19 19.47
N ILE A 7 -33.50 -8.62 19.03
CA ILE A 7 -33.54 -7.67 17.92
C ILE A 7 -32.80 -6.38 18.29
N LYS A 8 -33.01 -5.86 19.50
CA LYS A 8 -32.33 -4.64 19.98
C LYS A 8 -30.82 -4.83 20.08
N THR A 9 -30.35 -5.93 20.66
CA THR A 9 -28.91 -6.26 20.74
C THR A 9 -28.26 -6.49 19.37
N ASN A 10 -28.99 -7.02 18.39
CA ASN A 10 -28.49 -7.17 17.02
C ASN A 10 -28.40 -5.82 16.28
N MET A 11 -29.32 -4.90 16.53
CA MET A 11 -29.25 -3.52 16.01
C MET A 11 -28.07 -2.76 16.60
N ASP A 12 -27.89 -2.79 17.93
CA ASP A 12 -26.82 -2.07 18.61
C ASP A 12 -25.42 -2.57 18.19
N ASN A 13 -25.27 -3.89 18.01
CA ASN A 13 -24.01 -4.50 17.54
C ASN A 13 -23.74 -4.22 16.05
N LYS A 14 -24.78 -4.08 15.21
CA LYS A 14 -24.64 -3.69 13.81
C LYS A 14 -24.20 -2.22 13.69
N ASN A 15 -24.78 -1.34 14.50
CA ASN A 15 -24.43 0.08 14.54
C ASN A 15 -22.98 0.30 15.04
N ALA A 16 -22.56 -0.43 16.07
CA ALA A 16 -21.18 -0.36 16.56
C ALA A 16 -20.15 -0.78 15.50
N LYS A 17 -20.40 -1.88 14.76
CA LYS A 17 -19.51 -2.32 13.66
C LYS A 17 -19.40 -1.29 12.54
N ASN A 18 -20.52 -0.65 12.19
CA ASN A 18 -20.51 0.38 11.15
C ASN A 18 -19.73 1.62 11.58
N ASN A 19 -19.79 2.00 12.86
CA ASN A 19 -19.00 3.10 13.39
C ASN A 19 -17.49 2.83 13.32
N GLU A 20 -17.03 1.61 13.59
CA GLU A 20 -15.61 1.24 13.48
C GLU A 20 -15.10 1.33 12.04
N VAL A 21 -15.89 0.81 11.09
CA VAL A 21 -15.61 0.94 9.64
C VAL A 21 -15.54 2.41 9.24
N LEU A 22 -16.48 3.24 9.70
CA LEU A 22 -16.50 4.66 9.40
C LEU A 22 -15.28 5.41 9.95
N MET A 23 -14.82 5.08 11.17
CA MET A 23 -13.60 5.67 11.75
C MET A 23 -12.36 5.34 10.92
N LEU A 24 -12.24 4.09 10.48
CA LEU A 24 -11.16 3.66 9.60
C LEU A 24 -11.23 4.39 8.24
N LEU A 25 -12.42 4.50 7.65
CA LEU A 25 -12.59 5.20 6.38
C LEU A 25 -12.26 6.69 6.50
N LYS A 26 -12.63 7.32 7.62
CA LYS A 26 -12.30 8.72 7.90
C LYS A 26 -10.79 8.93 7.99
N SER A 27 -10.03 7.96 8.51
CA SER A 27 -8.58 8.10 8.62
C SER A 27 -7.86 8.04 7.25
N ILE A 28 -8.45 7.39 6.25
CA ILE A 28 -7.95 7.35 4.86
C ILE A 28 -8.71 8.25 3.88
N ASP A 29 -9.68 9.04 4.34
CA ASP A 29 -10.53 9.90 3.52
C ASP A 29 -9.78 10.84 2.56
N PRO A 30 -8.65 11.47 2.93
CA PRO A 30 -7.90 12.34 2.02
C PRO A 30 -7.43 11.60 0.76
N LEU A 31 -6.98 10.34 0.92
CA LEU A 31 -6.57 9.48 -0.18
C LEU A 31 -7.77 9.13 -1.07
N LEU A 32 -8.88 8.71 -0.46
CA LEU A 32 -10.10 8.33 -1.19
C LEU A 32 -10.69 9.49 -1.98
N LYS A 33 -10.62 10.72 -1.45
CA LYS A 33 -11.05 11.93 -2.16
C LYS A 33 -10.20 12.17 -3.41
N LEU A 34 -8.88 12.03 -3.28
CA LEU A 34 -7.95 12.19 -4.39
C LEU A 34 -8.17 11.11 -5.46
N GLU A 35 -8.35 9.85 -5.07
CA GLU A 35 -8.67 8.75 -5.99
C GLU A 35 -9.96 9.01 -6.79
N ARG A 36 -11.01 9.51 -6.13
CA ARG A 36 -12.30 9.84 -6.78
C ARG A 36 -12.17 10.93 -7.83
N CYS A 37 -11.26 11.90 -7.66
CA CYS A 37 -11.01 12.94 -8.66
C CYS A 37 -10.49 12.35 -9.99
N TYR A 38 -9.78 11.22 -9.93
CA TYR A 38 -9.24 10.50 -11.09
C TYR A 38 -10.13 9.33 -11.54
N GLY A 39 -11.36 9.24 -11.04
CA GLY A 39 -12.30 8.19 -11.40
C GLY A 39 -12.00 6.82 -10.79
N ILE A 40 -11.08 6.76 -9.82
CA ILE A 40 -10.73 5.54 -9.09
C ILE A 40 -11.71 5.40 -7.93
N PHE A 41 -12.56 4.38 -8.00
CA PHE A 41 -13.51 4.07 -6.94
C PHE A 41 -13.22 2.68 -6.38
N ARG A 42 -12.90 2.60 -5.09
CA ARG A 42 -12.71 1.31 -4.41
C ARG A 42 -14.02 0.73 -3.87
N PHE A 43 -14.92 1.60 -3.42
CA PHE A 43 -16.21 1.24 -2.81
C PHE A 43 -17.14 2.47 -2.77
N HIS A 44 -18.41 2.22 -2.44
CA HIS A 44 -19.41 3.26 -2.22
C HIS A 44 -19.75 3.39 -0.73
N ILE A 45 -19.95 4.62 -0.27
CA ILE A 45 -20.45 4.91 1.09
C ILE A 45 -21.81 5.56 0.91
N PHE A 46 -22.87 4.89 1.37
CA PHE A 46 -24.25 5.38 1.34
C PHE A 46 -24.86 5.19 2.73
N ASP A 47 -25.40 6.26 3.33
CA ASP A 47 -25.99 6.23 4.68
C ASP A 47 -25.09 5.53 5.74
N ASP A 48 -23.81 5.91 5.80
CA ASP A 48 -22.79 5.29 6.67
C ASP A 48 -22.59 3.78 6.50
N HIS A 49 -23.05 3.22 5.37
CA HIS A 49 -22.85 1.83 5.01
C HIS A 49 -21.87 1.68 3.85
N LEU A 50 -20.94 0.75 4.03
CA LEU A 50 -19.98 0.33 3.00
C LEU A 50 -20.66 -0.61 2.01
N GLY A 51 -20.83 -0.16 0.77
CA GLY A 51 -21.52 -0.88 -0.30
C GLY A 51 -20.71 -0.98 -1.60
N PRO A 52 -21.16 -1.84 -2.53
CA PRO A 52 -20.55 -1.98 -3.84
C PRO A 52 -20.71 -0.71 -4.69
N ILE A 53 -19.83 -0.54 -5.67
CA ILE A 53 -19.81 0.63 -6.54
C ILE A 53 -21.06 0.65 -7.42
N ASN A 54 -21.79 1.78 -7.43
CA ASN A 54 -22.96 1.97 -8.29
C ASN A 54 -22.56 2.07 -9.77
N ARG A 55 -23.45 1.64 -10.67
CA ARG A 55 -23.28 1.74 -12.14
C ARG A 55 -22.90 3.16 -12.59
N MET A 56 -23.47 4.20 -11.98
CA MET A 56 -23.14 5.60 -12.32
C MET A 56 -21.68 5.96 -12.01
N MET A 57 -21.12 5.45 -10.91
CA MET A 57 -19.72 5.65 -10.55
C MET A 57 -18.79 4.90 -11.53
N LYS A 58 -19.19 3.70 -11.98
CA LYS A 58 -18.46 2.96 -13.02
C LYS A 58 -18.41 3.75 -14.33
N VAL A 59 -19.55 4.28 -14.78
CA VAL A 59 -19.63 5.12 -15.98
C VAL A 59 -18.76 6.36 -15.83
N TYR A 60 -18.81 7.03 -14.68
CA TYR A 60 -17.95 8.20 -14.42
C TYR A 60 -16.46 7.88 -14.49
N GLY A 61 -16.01 6.77 -13.89
CA GLY A 61 -14.60 6.34 -13.97
C GLY A 61 -14.17 6.05 -15.42
N ILE A 62 -15.01 5.38 -16.20
CA ILE A 62 -14.78 5.12 -17.63
C ILE A 62 -14.74 6.43 -18.43
N CYS A 63 -15.63 7.38 -18.14
CA CYS A 63 -15.65 8.68 -18.80
C CYS A 63 -14.37 9.49 -18.53
N ILE A 64 -13.89 9.53 -17.27
CA ILE A 64 -12.62 10.19 -16.94
C ILE A 64 -11.46 9.52 -17.70
N MET A 65 -11.42 8.19 -17.69
CA MET A 65 -10.38 7.44 -18.38
C MET A 65 -10.33 7.80 -19.87
N PHE A 66 -11.49 7.83 -20.55
CA PHE A 66 -11.56 8.23 -21.96
C PHE A 66 -11.22 9.71 -22.19
N ALA A 67 -11.57 10.59 -21.24
CA ALA A 67 -11.24 12.00 -21.31
C ALA A 67 -9.73 12.27 -21.30
N PHE A 68 -8.91 11.41 -20.66
CA PHE A 68 -7.45 11.51 -20.72
C PHE A 68 -6.85 10.72 -21.89
N THR A 69 -7.29 9.48 -22.10
CA THR A 69 -6.66 8.57 -23.07
C THR A 69 -6.96 8.93 -24.53
N ILE A 70 -8.19 9.34 -24.88
CA ILE A 70 -8.54 9.66 -26.28
C ILE A 70 -7.76 10.89 -26.76
N PRO A 71 -7.75 12.04 -26.06
CA PRO A 71 -6.96 13.19 -26.50
C PRO A 71 -5.47 12.88 -26.59
N TYR A 72 -4.94 12.10 -25.64
CA TYR A 72 -3.55 11.65 -25.69
C TYR A 72 -3.27 10.83 -26.97
N CYS A 73 -4.07 9.81 -27.27
CA CYS A 73 -3.90 8.99 -28.48
C CYS A 73 -4.03 9.81 -29.77
N VAL A 74 -4.98 10.75 -29.84
CA VAL A 74 -5.17 11.63 -31.01
C VAL A 74 -3.96 12.54 -31.22
N LEU A 75 -3.47 13.19 -30.17
CA LEU A 75 -2.30 14.06 -30.24
C LEU A 75 -1.03 13.27 -30.56
N CYS A 76 -0.88 12.09 -29.97
CA CYS A 76 0.23 11.18 -30.22
C CYS A 76 0.25 10.73 -31.69
N PHE A 77 -0.88 10.26 -32.21
CA PHE A 77 -1.01 9.87 -33.62
C PHE A 77 -0.77 11.04 -34.58
N TYR A 78 -1.29 12.23 -34.23
CA TYR A 78 -1.04 13.44 -35.00
C TYR A 78 0.47 13.80 -35.02
N SER A 79 1.17 13.68 -33.89
CA SER A 79 2.61 13.89 -33.81
C SER A 79 3.37 12.91 -34.71
N TYR A 80 3.06 11.61 -34.61
CA TYR A 80 3.67 10.59 -35.47
C TYR A 80 3.41 10.80 -36.96
N SER A 81 2.21 11.29 -37.33
CA SER A 81 1.86 11.55 -38.73
C SER A 81 2.67 12.67 -39.39
N LYS A 82 3.34 13.54 -38.61
CA LYS A 82 4.19 14.62 -39.11
C LYS A 82 5.62 14.19 -39.43
N ILE A 83 6.00 12.97 -39.09
CA ILE A 83 7.35 12.46 -39.37
C ILE A 83 7.42 12.14 -40.88
N GLU A 84 7.95 13.08 -41.67
CA GLU A 84 8.09 12.93 -43.13
C GLU A 84 9.23 11.98 -43.52
N ASN A 85 10.32 11.91 -42.72
CA ASN A 85 11.48 11.04 -42.95
C ASN A 85 11.86 10.26 -41.68
N PHE A 86 12.09 8.96 -41.80
CA PHE A 86 12.59 8.08 -40.73
C PHE A 86 14.12 8.18 -40.59
N ASP A 87 14.60 9.37 -40.22
CA ASP A 87 16.00 9.55 -39.86
C ASP A 87 16.26 9.07 -38.42
N THR A 88 17.53 8.90 -38.04
CA THR A 88 17.91 8.42 -36.69
C THR A 88 17.36 9.28 -35.56
N VAL A 89 17.26 10.61 -35.77
CA VAL A 89 16.62 11.55 -34.84
C VAL A 89 15.14 11.20 -34.66
N ALA A 90 14.41 10.99 -35.76
CA ALA A 90 12.98 10.67 -35.73
C ALA A 90 12.71 9.32 -35.03
N ILE A 91 13.63 8.35 -35.14
CA ILE A 91 13.53 7.06 -34.45
C ILE A 91 13.72 7.25 -32.94
N VAL A 92 14.66 8.08 -32.50
CA VAL A 92 14.88 8.37 -31.08
C VAL A 92 13.69 9.13 -30.49
N ASP A 93 13.21 10.16 -31.18
CA ASP A 93 12.01 10.91 -30.78
C ASP A 93 10.77 10.00 -30.72
N ALA A 94 10.64 9.05 -31.65
CA ALA A 94 9.58 8.05 -31.63
C ALA A 94 9.68 7.11 -30.42
N LEU A 95 10.89 6.71 -30.04
CA LEU A 95 11.16 5.84 -28.88
C LEU A 95 10.83 6.55 -27.56
N GLU A 96 11.06 7.87 -27.48
CA GLU A 96 10.74 8.68 -26.29
C GLU A 96 9.25 8.83 -26.04
N ASN A 97 8.44 8.71 -27.08
CA ASN A 97 6.99 8.71 -26.96
C ASN A 97 6.41 7.33 -26.58
N PHE A 98 7.24 6.28 -26.54
CA PHE A 98 6.82 4.92 -26.21
C PHE A 98 6.47 4.71 -24.72
N PRO A 99 7.24 5.18 -23.72
CA PRO A 99 6.86 5.01 -22.31
C PRO A 99 5.51 5.65 -21.96
N PRO A 100 5.17 6.87 -22.40
CA PRO A 100 3.84 7.44 -22.19
C PRO A 100 2.70 6.61 -22.80
N LEU A 101 2.95 5.90 -23.91
CA LEU A 101 1.98 4.96 -24.49
C LEU A 101 1.78 3.72 -23.59
N ILE A 102 2.87 3.17 -23.03
CA ILE A 102 2.78 2.09 -22.03
C ILE A 102 1.97 2.56 -20.81
N MET A 103 2.23 3.77 -20.31
CA MET A 103 1.51 4.33 -19.17
C MET A 103 0.02 4.51 -19.47
N ALA A 104 -0.35 4.98 -20.67
CA ALA A 104 -1.75 5.09 -21.07
C ALA A 104 -2.44 3.72 -21.12
N LEU A 105 -1.76 2.69 -21.63
CA LEU A 105 -2.27 1.32 -21.65
C LEU A 105 -2.39 0.75 -20.23
N GLN A 106 -1.40 0.99 -19.36
CA GLN A 106 -1.45 0.59 -17.96
C GLN A 106 -2.61 1.26 -17.24
N TYR A 107 -2.81 2.58 -17.42
CA TYR A 107 -3.92 3.32 -16.82
C TYR A 107 -5.28 2.79 -17.28
N PHE A 108 -5.42 2.46 -18.57
CA PHE A 108 -6.62 1.83 -19.11
C PHE A 108 -6.92 0.49 -18.44
N ILE A 109 -5.94 -0.41 -18.38
CA ILE A 109 -6.09 -1.73 -17.75
C ILE A 109 -6.39 -1.57 -16.25
N PHE A 110 -5.70 -0.66 -15.58
CA PHE A 110 -5.88 -0.39 -14.16
C PHE A 110 -7.32 0.04 -13.84
N ILE A 111 -7.89 1.01 -14.56
CA ILE A 111 -9.26 1.45 -14.30
C ILE A 111 -10.25 0.29 -14.47
N ILE A 112 -10.05 -0.58 -15.47
CA ILE A 112 -10.89 -1.78 -15.66
C ILE A 112 -10.78 -2.71 -14.45
N ILE A 113 -9.57 -3.01 -14.00
CA ILE A 113 -9.32 -3.90 -12.85
C ILE A 113 -9.90 -3.31 -11.57
N SER A 114 -9.67 -2.03 -11.30
CA SER A 114 -10.17 -1.33 -10.13
C SER A 114 -11.71 -1.42 -10.00
N LEU A 115 -12.42 -1.29 -11.13
CA LEU A 115 -13.88 -1.44 -11.17
C LEU A 115 -14.37 -2.88 -10.88
N GLN A 116 -13.52 -3.89 -11.12
CA GLN A 116 -13.83 -5.31 -10.85
C GLN A 116 -13.53 -5.70 -9.39
N LEU A 117 -12.51 -5.13 -8.76
CA LEU A 117 -12.02 -5.55 -7.43
C LEU A 117 -12.74 -4.87 -6.23
N HIS A 118 -13.91 -4.30 -6.44
CA HIS A 118 -14.64 -3.57 -5.39
C HIS A 118 -15.05 -4.47 -4.20
N ASP A 119 -15.44 -5.72 -4.44
CA ASP A 119 -15.81 -6.65 -3.37
C ASP A 119 -14.62 -6.99 -2.47
N LYS A 120 -13.43 -7.17 -3.05
CA LYS A 120 -12.18 -7.41 -2.30
C LYS A 120 -11.80 -6.20 -1.46
N ASN A 121 -11.92 -4.98 -2.01
CA ASN A 121 -11.68 -3.74 -1.25
C ASN A 121 -12.64 -3.61 -0.06
N ILE A 122 -13.93 -3.92 -0.23
CA ILE A 122 -14.91 -3.91 0.87
C ILE A 122 -14.55 -4.94 1.94
N LEU A 123 -14.15 -6.14 1.52
CA LEU A 123 -13.74 -7.19 2.44
C LEU A 123 -12.47 -6.79 3.22
N LEU A 124 -11.50 -6.17 2.57
CA LEU A 124 -10.29 -5.64 3.19
C LEU A 124 -10.62 -4.65 4.32
N ILE A 125 -11.44 -3.64 4.05
CA ILE A 125 -11.86 -2.66 5.06
C ILE A 125 -12.58 -3.33 6.25
N LYS A 126 -13.45 -4.32 5.98
CA LYS A 126 -14.13 -5.08 7.03
C LYS A 126 -13.15 -5.88 7.89
N LYS A 127 -12.12 -6.49 7.28
CA LYS A 127 -11.07 -7.24 7.99
C LYS A 127 -10.22 -6.31 8.87
N LEU A 128 -9.84 -5.14 8.35
CA LEU A 128 -9.12 -4.13 9.12
C LEU A 128 -9.92 -3.64 10.34
N ALA A 129 -11.21 -3.34 10.17
CA ALA A 129 -12.08 -2.98 11.28
C ALA A 129 -12.21 -4.12 12.32
N GLN A 130 -12.24 -5.38 11.86
CA GLN A 130 -12.25 -6.54 12.75
C GLN A 130 -10.96 -6.65 13.59
N VAL A 131 -9.79 -6.36 12.99
CA VAL A 131 -8.51 -6.29 13.72
C VAL A 131 -8.57 -5.20 14.79
N ASP A 132 -9.04 -4.01 14.42
CA ASP A 132 -9.14 -2.86 15.35
C ASP A 132 -10.02 -3.19 16.56
N ARG A 133 -11.11 -3.94 16.34
CA ARG A 133 -11.98 -4.42 17.41
C ARG A 133 -11.28 -5.41 18.34
N ILE A 134 -10.52 -6.36 17.80
CA ILE A 134 -9.84 -7.39 18.60
C ILE A 134 -8.70 -6.77 19.43
N LEU A 135 -7.95 -5.84 18.83
CA LEU A 135 -6.87 -5.10 19.44
C LEU A 135 -7.36 -3.92 20.32
N ASN A 136 -8.67 -3.70 20.43
CA ASN A 136 -9.29 -2.58 21.15
C ASN A 136 -8.76 -1.20 20.70
N VAL A 137 -8.37 -1.07 19.44
CA VAL A 137 -7.89 0.20 18.85
C VAL A 137 -9.05 1.16 18.65
N SER A 138 -10.25 0.64 18.35
CA SER A 138 -11.48 1.42 18.17
C SER A 138 -11.87 2.28 19.38
N MET A 139 -11.36 1.98 20.57
CA MET A 139 -11.60 2.77 21.79
C MET A 139 -10.74 4.04 21.88
N LYS A 140 -9.67 4.14 21.09
CA LYS A 140 -8.73 5.28 21.10
C LYS A 140 -8.98 6.20 19.91
N LYS A 141 -9.84 7.21 20.07
CA LYS A 141 -10.11 8.19 18.99
C LYS A 141 -8.83 8.86 18.48
N ASP A 142 -7.92 9.19 19.40
CA ASP A 142 -6.63 9.81 19.10
C ASP A 142 -5.79 9.00 18.11
N PHE A 143 -5.94 7.66 18.10
CA PHE A 143 -5.24 6.80 17.15
C PHE A 143 -5.65 7.10 15.70
N PHE A 144 -6.95 7.21 15.42
CA PHE A 144 -7.45 7.47 14.07
C PHE A 144 -7.18 8.92 13.63
N GLU A 145 -7.22 9.87 14.56
CA GLU A 145 -6.87 11.26 14.27
C GLU A 145 -5.38 11.43 13.96
N ASN A 146 -4.50 10.77 14.71
CA ASN A 146 -3.07 10.78 14.42
C ASN A 146 -2.78 10.08 13.09
N PHE A 147 -3.42 8.93 12.83
CA PHE A 147 -3.27 8.24 11.55
C PHE A 147 -3.77 9.08 10.37
N HIS A 148 -4.88 9.81 10.53
CA HIS A 148 -5.39 10.73 9.52
C HIS A 148 -4.37 11.83 9.19
N LYS A 149 -3.75 12.44 10.22
CA LYS A 149 -2.69 13.44 10.03
C LYS A 149 -1.49 12.85 9.31
N ASP A 150 -1.07 11.63 9.67
CA ASP A 150 0.03 10.94 9.01
C ASP A 150 -0.25 10.70 7.51
N VAL A 151 -1.49 10.32 7.16
CA VAL A 151 -1.92 10.15 5.77
C VAL A 151 -1.93 11.48 5.02
N GLN A 152 -2.41 12.56 5.66
CA GLN A 152 -2.37 13.91 5.06
C GLN A 152 -0.95 14.40 4.81
N ILE A 153 -0.05 14.23 5.78
CA ILE A 153 1.36 14.61 5.65
C ILE A 153 2.01 13.82 4.52
N LEU A 154 1.76 12.50 4.46
CA LEU A 154 2.29 11.65 3.41
C LEU A 154 1.77 12.05 2.02
N LEU A 155 0.48 12.34 1.88
CA LEU A 155 -0.10 12.84 0.63
C LEU A 155 0.50 14.19 0.22
N PHE A 156 0.71 15.10 1.17
CA PHE A 156 1.32 16.38 0.92
C PHE A 156 2.77 16.24 0.45
N LEU A 157 3.56 15.39 1.11
CA LEU A 157 4.94 15.08 0.70
C LEU A 157 4.98 14.42 -0.68
N PHE A 158 4.04 13.50 -0.96
CA PHE A 158 3.91 12.87 -2.27
C PHE A 158 3.61 13.91 -3.35
N LEU A 159 2.62 14.78 -3.15
CA LEU A 159 2.27 15.85 -4.10
C LEU A 159 3.46 16.77 -4.34
N ILE A 160 4.17 17.19 -3.30
CA ILE A 160 5.38 17.99 -3.43
C ILE A 160 6.43 17.25 -4.27
N SER A 161 6.75 16.01 -3.91
CA SER A 161 7.77 15.21 -4.62
C SER A 161 7.42 15.02 -6.10
N TYR A 162 6.14 14.78 -6.41
CA TYR A 162 5.65 14.65 -7.77
C TYR A 162 5.72 15.99 -8.51
N THR A 163 5.32 17.11 -7.90
CA THR A 163 5.47 18.42 -8.54
C THR A 163 6.92 18.78 -8.82
N PHE A 164 7.85 18.37 -7.95
CA PHE A 164 9.29 18.54 -8.17
C PHE A 164 9.81 17.68 -9.33
N SER A 165 9.31 16.46 -9.51
CA SER A 165 9.73 15.60 -10.62
C SER A 165 9.32 16.16 -11.97
N LEU A 166 8.22 16.92 -12.02
CA LEU A 166 7.70 17.54 -13.25
C LEU A 166 8.37 18.86 -13.65
N ILE A 167 9.16 19.50 -12.78
CA ILE A 167 9.78 20.82 -13.07
C ILE A 167 10.55 20.82 -14.39
N PRO A 168 11.41 19.84 -14.69
CA PRO A 168 12.16 19.81 -15.95
C PRO A 168 11.24 19.74 -17.17
N ASP A 169 10.20 18.90 -17.12
CA ASP A 169 9.24 18.75 -18.21
C ASP A 169 8.48 20.07 -18.48
N PHE A 170 8.14 20.83 -17.43
CA PHE A 170 7.48 22.12 -17.60
C PHE A 170 8.37 23.15 -18.30
N PHE A 171 9.69 23.15 -18.08
CA PHE A 171 10.59 24.05 -18.80
C PHE A 171 10.57 23.77 -20.31
N ASP A 172 10.45 22.50 -20.71
CA ASP A 172 10.39 22.12 -22.13
C ASP A 172 8.99 22.39 -22.74
N ILE A 173 7.90 22.17 -22.00
CA ILE A 173 6.51 22.50 -22.43
C ILE A 173 6.41 23.95 -22.88
N PHE A 174 6.95 24.89 -22.10
CA PHE A 174 6.88 26.33 -22.41
C PHE A 174 7.68 26.71 -23.65
N ASN A 175 8.78 26.00 -23.93
CA ASN A 175 9.65 26.30 -25.05
C ASN A 175 9.12 25.73 -26.37
N GLU A 176 8.59 24.50 -26.37
CA GLU A 176 8.22 23.78 -27.59
C GLU A 176 6.71 23.70 -27.85
N ARG A 177 5.87 24.32 -26.99
CA ARG A 177 4.39 24.30 -27.04
C ARG A 177 3.80 22.90 -27.11
N ASN A 178 4.36 22.00 -26.30
CA ASN A 178 4.07 20.59 -26.41
C ASN A 178 2.88 20.14 -25.54
N TYR A 179 1.65 20.47 -25.95
CA TYR A 179 0.44 20.31 -25.12
C TYR A 179 0.11 18.86 -24.71
N TYR A 180 0.60 17.84 -25.42
CA TYR A 180 0.33 16.45 -25.05
C TYR A 180 1.02 16.04 -23.74
N GLN A 181 2.11 16.71 -23.35
CA GLN A 181 2.83 16.45 -22.10
C GLN A 181 1.96 16.77 -20.87
N ILE A 182 1.09 17.77 -20.94
CA ILE A 182 0.12 18.06 -19.86
C ILE A 182 -0.86 16.89 -19.68
N ILE A 183 -1.28 16.28 -20.78
CA ILE A 183 -2.20 15.13 -20.75
C ILE A 183 -1.47 13.89 -20.23
N SER A 184 -0.20 13.67 -20.60
CA SER A 184 0.59 12.56 -20.07
C SER A 184 0.79 12.66 -18.56
N VAL A 185 1.00 13.86 -18.00
CA VAL A 185 1.02 14.07 -16.53
C VAL A 185 -0.30 13.64 -15.89
N GLY A 186 -1.44 13.95 -16.52
CA GLY A 186 -2.75 13.52 -16.03
C GLY A 186 -2.97 12.00 -16.05
N ILE A 187 -2.32 11.30 -16.98
CA ILE A 187 -2.34 9.82 -17.10
C ILE A 187 -1.36 9.18 -16.11
N ASP A 188 -0.20 9.78 -15.93
CA ASP A 188 0.88 9.29 -15.07
C ASP A 188 0.55 9.40 -13.58
N PHE A 189 -0.06 10.52 -13.16
CA PHE A 189 -0.39 10.75 -11.75
C PHE A 189 -1.23 9.64 -11.09
N PRO A 190 -2.33 9.14 -11.71
CA PRO A 190 -3.08 7.99 -11.20
C PRO A 190 -2.26 6.73 -10.91
N LEU A 191 -1.25 6.44 -11.73
CA LEU A 191 -0.39 5.26 -11.57
C LEU A 191 0.44 5.37 -10.29
N HIS A 192 1.03 6.55 -10.08
CA HIS A 192 1.79 6.88 -8.88
C HIS A 192 0.92 6.96 -7.62
N LEU A 193 -0.30 7.49 -7.75
CA LEU A 193 -1.29 7.52 -6.68
C LEU A 193 -1.62 6.11 -6.19
N GLU A 194 -1.65 5.12 -7.07
CA GLU A 194 -1.92 3.74 -6.69
C GLU A 194 -0.79 3.11 -5.89
N SER A 195 0.47 3.35 -6.29
CA SER A 195 1.65 2.95 -5.51
C SER A 195 1.63 3.55 -4.10
N LEU A 196 1.16 4.81 -3.98
CA LEU A 196 0.93 5.45 -2.70
C LEU A 196 -0.21 4.78 -1.91
N SER A 197 -1.32 4.44 -2.56
CA SER A 197 -2.43 3.71 -1.92
C SER A 197 -1.95 2.37 -1.37
N PHE A 198 -1.19 1.61 -2.15
CA PHE A 198 -0.55 0.37 -1.72
C PHE A 198 0.32 0.61 -0.47
N TYR A 199 1.20 1.61 -0.51
CA TYR A 199 2.04 1.97 0.64
C TYR A 199 1.21 2.25 1.89
N ILE A 200 0.13 3.03 1.78
CA ILE A 200 -0.75 3.37 2.90
C ILE A 200 -1.42 2.11 3.47
N PHE A 201 -1.91 1.20 2.63
CA PHE A 201 -2.53 -0.04 3.10
C PHE A 201 -1.54 -0.97 3.83
N ILE A 202 -0.30 -1.05 3.36
CA ILE A 202 0.74 -1.80 4.09
C ILE A 202 1.09 -1.11 5.40
N LYS A 203 1.23 0.22 5.41
CA LYS A 203 1.45 0.99 6.64
C LYS A 203 0.34 0.77 7.67
N ILE A 204 -0.92 0.70 7.25
CA ILE A 204 -2.09 0.37 8.09
C ILE A 204 -1.91 -0.99 8.79
N LEU A 205 -1.46 -2.01 8.06
CA LEU A 205 -1.21 -3.33 8.63
C LEU A 205 0.01 -3.34 9.56
N THR A 206 1.11 -2.73 9.15
CA THR A 206 2.34 -2.61 9.93
C THR A 206 2.09 -1.96 11.29
N VAL A 207 1.33 -0.86 11.33
CA VAL A 207 0.97 -0.19 12.59
C VAL A 207 0.14 -1.12 13.51
N ARG A 208 -0.81 -1.87 12.95
CA ARG A 208 -1.62 -2.84 13.73
C ARG A 208 -0.80 -4.02 14.23
N LEU A 209 0.16 -4.48 13.43
CA LEU A 209 1.08 -5.53 13.82
C LEU A 209 2.01 -5.06 14.95
N ASN A 210 2.48 -3.81 14.92
CA ASN A 210 3.23 -3.21 16.01
C ASN A 210 2.37 -3.10 17.30
N ILE A 211 1.09 -2.72 17.21
CA ILE A 211 0.18 -2.73 18.36
C ILE A 211 0.03 -4.15 18.95
N LEU A 212 -0.08 -5.16 18.08
CA LEU A 212 -0.09 -6.57 18.50
C LEU A 212 1.21 -6.94 19.22
N ASN A 213 2.37 -6.54 18.68
CA ASN A 213 3.68 -6.75 19.30
C ASN A 213 3.77 -6.10 20.68
N ASN A 214 3.29 -4.86 20.83
CA ASN A 214 3.23 -4.18 22.12
C ASN A 214 2.36 -4.94 23.14
N HIS A 215 1.22 -5.48 22.72
CA HIS A 215 0.41 -6.32 23.60
C HIS A 215 1.08 -7.64 24.02
N LEU A 216 1.91 -8.23 23.15
CA LEU A 216 2.74 -9.40 23.49
C LEU A 216 3.84 -9.02 24.49
N ILE A 217 4.50 -7.88 24.30
CA ILE A 217 5.51 -7.37 25.23
C ILE A 217 4.89 -7.12 26.62
N ASP A 218 3.72 -6.48 26.69
CA ASP A 218 3.01 -6.24 27.95
C ASP A 218 2.66 -7.57 28.65
N LEU A 219 2.27 -8.58 27.88
CA LEU A 219 1.99 -9.93 28.39
C LEU A 219 3.22 -10.60 29.00
N ILE A 220 4.41 -10.38 28.43
CA ILE A 220 5.68 -10.90 28.93
C ILE A 220 6.12 -10.12 30.18
N LYS A 221 6.09 -8.77 30.14
CA LYS A 221 6.48 -7.90 31.26
C LYS A 221 5.63 -8.10 32.52
N LEU A 222 4.30 -8.16 32.37
CA LEU A 222 3.37 -8.44 33.49
C LEU A 222 3.59 -9.81 34.14
N LYS A 223 4.36 -10.71 33.50
CA LYS A 223 4.71 -12.01 34.06
C LYS A 223 6.06 -11.96 34.77
N ASN A 224 7.06 -11.32 34.17
CA ASN A 224 8.36 -11.16 34.80
C ASN A 224 8.26 -10.43 36.14
N GLN A 225 7.37 -9.43 36.24
CA GLN A 225 7.09 -8.75 37.52
C GLN A 225 6.43 -9.65 38.56
N LYS A 226 5.50 -10.54 38.17
CA LYS A 226 4.84 -11.47 39.11
C LYS A 226 5.75 -12.62 39.56
N ASN A 227 6.71 -13.01 38.73
CA ASN A 227 7.68 -14.05 39.07
C ASN A 227 8.83 -13.50 39.95
N ALA A 228 9.02 -12.17 39.99
CA ALA A 228 10.06 -11.50 40.76
C ALA A 228 9.65 -11.08 42.18
N SER A 229 8.36 -11.11 42.52
CA SER A 229 7.87 -10.75 43.87
C SER A 229 7.14 -11.92 44.55
N PRO A 230 7.75 -12.60 45.54
CA PRO A 230 7.01 -13.51 46.41
C PRO A 230 6.30 -12.79 47.56
N PHE A 231 6.49 -11.49 47.77
CA PHE A 231 5.87 -10.77 48.87
C PHE A 231 5.41 -9.37 48.44
N ILE A 232 4.13 -9.11 48.72
CA ILE A 232 3.52 -7.89 49.27
C ILE A 232 2.11 -7.80 48.66
N ASP A 233 1.12 -8.12 49.49
CA ASP A 233 -0.27 -7.68 49.32
C ASP A 233 -0.27 -6.15 49.25
N ILE A 234 -0.35 -5.60 48.03
CA ILE A 234 -0.71 -4.21 47.82
C ILE A 234 -2.16 -4.21 47.32
N ASN A 235 -3.05 -3.83 48.23
CA ASN A 235 -4.40 -3.35 47.91
C ASN A 235 -4.29 -2.20 46.91
N ILE A 236 -4.42 -2.51 45.63
CA ILE A 236 -4.66 -1.50 44.60
C ILE A 236 -6.17 -1.29 44.57
N SER A 237 -6.57 -0.11 45.04
CA SER A 237 -7.93 0.41 45.09
C SER A 237 -8.72 0.12 43.83
N ASN A 238 -9.90 -0.45 44.06
CA ASN A 238 -10.99 -0.59 43.12
C ASN A 238 -11.40 0.76 42.54
N GLU A 239 -11.12 1.01 41.27
CA GLU A 239 -12.00 1.82 40.42
C GLU A 239 -12.23 1.10 39.07
N ASN A 240 -13.46 0.60 38.91
CA ASN A 240 -14.17 0.32 37.66
C ASN A 240 -13.89 -0.98 36.88
N LEU A 241 -13.82 -2.14 37.54
CA LEU A 241 -14.07 -3.43 36.89
C LEU A 241 -15.03 -4.30 37.73
N ASN A 242 -16.29 -3.89 37.79
CA ASN A 242 -17.38 -4.76 38.23
C ASN A 242 -17.76 -5.73 37.10
N TYR A 243 -17.10 -6.88 37.08
CA TYR A 243 -17.71 -8.12 36.59
C TYR A 243 -17.40 -9.23 37.59
N THR A 244 -18.40 -9.51 38.42
CA THR A 244 -18.43 -10.60 39.39
C THR A 244 -18.46 -11.95 38.67
N SER A 245 -17.41 -12.75 38.85
CA SER A 245 -17.51 -14.18 39.20
C SER A 245 -16.09 -14.72 39.45
N ASN A 246 -15.87 -15.07 40.71
CA ASN A 246 -14.65 -15.65 41.25
C ASN A 246 -14.54 -17.12 40.83
N ASP A 247 -14.08 -17.34 39.60
CA ASP A 247 -13.41 -18.58 39.15
C ASP A 247 -12.60 -18.35 37.84
N SER A 248 -12.34 -17.08 37.50
CA SER A 248 -12.13 -16.62 36.11
C SER A 248 -10.72 -16.09 35.79
N ARG A 249 -9.79 -16.03 36.76
CA ARG A 249 -8.45 -15.45 36.53
C ARG A 249 -7.57 -16.27 35.57
N ALA A 250 -7.71 -17.60 35.55
CA ALA A 250 -7.05 -18.46 34.56
C ALA A 250 -7.73 -18.39 33.17
N SER A 251 -9.06 -18.28 33.14
CA SER A 251 -9.87 -18.17 31.92
C SER A 251 -9.59 -16.87 31.15
N HIS A 252 -9.51 -15.73 31.84
CA HIS A 252 -9.34 -14.45 31.17
C HIS A 252 -7.95 -14.28 30.55
N ARG A 253 -6.90 -14.83 31.18
CA ARG A 253 -5.51 -14.79 30.68
C ARG A 253 -5.28 -15.78 29.54
N ASN A 254 -5.90 -16.96 29.61
CA ASN A 254 -5.89 -17.96 28.53
C ASN A 254 -6.56 -17.43 27.25
N ASN A 255 -7.56 -16.54 27.36
CA ASN A 255 -8.20 -15.97 26.18
C ASN A 255 -7.38 -14.86 25.51
N LYS A 256 -6.40 -14.24 26.19
CA LYS A 256 -5.65 -13.10 25.62
C LYS A 256 -4.67 -13.54 24.52
N THR A 257 -3.91 -14.62 24.71
CA THR A 257 -3.02 -15.16 23.68
C THR A 257 -3.82 -15.66 22.47
N ILE A 258 -4.95 -16.33 22.69
CA ILE A 258 -5.86 -16.76 21.61
C ILE A 258 -6.36 -15.56 20.81
N ARG A 259 -6.82 -14.48 21.48
CA ARG A 259 -7.27 -13.26 20.81
C ARG A 259 -6.17 -12.59 19.98
N LEU A 260 -4.93 -12.58 20.46
CA LEU A 260 -3.79 -12.05 19.70
C LEU A 260 -3.46 -12.93 18.48
N GLY A 261 -3.54 -14.25 18.61
CA GLY A 261 -3.44 -15.17 17.47
C GLY A 261 -4.55 -14.96 16.44
N GLU A 262 -5.78 -14.72 16.89
CA GLU A 262 -6.91 -14.39 16.01
C GLU A 262 -6.70 -13.05 15.29
N ALA A 263 -6.23 -12.02 16.00
CA ALA A 263 -5.87 -10.74 15.38
C ALA A 263 -4.79 -10.92 14.30
N TYR A 264 -3.75 -11.70 14.59
CA TYR A 264 -2.69 -11.99 13.64
C TYR A 264 -3.19 -12.74 12.40
N LYS A 265 -4.07 -13.74 12.58
CA LYS A 265 -4.71 -14.44 11.46
C LYS A 265 -5.45 -13.46 10.54
N ILE A 266 -6.23 -12.54 11.11
CA ILE A 266 -6.99 -11.55 10.33
C ILE A 266 -6.05 -10.53 9.66
N ILE A 267 -4.93 -10.16 10.30
CA ILE A 267 -3.86 -9.39 9.65
C ILE A 267 -3.29 -10.15 8.44
N GLY A 268 -3.08 -11.46 8.57
CA GLY A 268 -2.67 -12.34 7.46
C GLY A 268 -3.66 -12.36 6.31
N GLU A 269 -4.95 -12.52 6.60
CA GLU A 269 -6.02 -12.46 5.60
C GLU A 269 -6.11 -11.08 4.93
N ALA A 270 -5.94 -10.00 5.68
CA ALA A 270 -5.91 -8.65 5.13
C ALA A 270 -4.67 -8.41 4.25
N ASN A 271 -3.50 -8.92 4.63
CA ASN A 271 -2.29 -8.86 3.80
C ASN A 271 -2.48 -9.62 2.49
N TYR A 272 -3.09 -10.81 2.53
CA TYR A 272 -3.44 -11.56 1.33
C TYR A 272 -4.38 -10.76 0.41
N LEU A 273 -5.41 -10.11 0.97
CA LEU A 273 -6.31 -9.25 0.18
C LEU A 273 -5.60 -8.04 -0.42
N ILE A 274 -4.64 -7.42 0.28
CA ILE A 274 -3.85 -6.33 -0.29
C ILE A 274 -2.99 -6.85 -1.43
N ASN A 275 -2.34 -8.00 -1.26
CA ASN A 275 -1.55 -8.62 -2.33
C ASN A 275 -2.44 -8.89 -3.56
N ASP A 276 -3.59 -9.51 -3.37
CA ASP A 276 -4.55 -9.86 -4.42
C ASP A 276 -5.24 -8.64 -5.08
N ILE A 277 -5.30 -7.49 -4.40
CA ILE A 277 -5.81 -6.24 -4.99
C ILE A 277 -4.74 -5.53 -5.83
N PHE A 278 -3.48 -5.55 -5.38
CA PHE A 278 -2.41 -4.74 -5.96
C PHE A 278 -1.37 -5.55 -6.76
N GLU A 279 -1.45 -6.88 -6.81
CA GLU A 279 -0.43 -7.74 -7.43
C GLU A 279 -0.14 -7.38 -8.89
N PHE A 280 -1.20 -7.15 -9.67
CA PHE A 280 -1.10 -6.82 -11.08
C PHE A 280 -0.51 -5.42 -11.27
N GLN A 281 -0.97 -4.43 -10.50
CA GLN A 281 -0.42 -3.09 -10.59
C GLN A 281 1.04 -3.06 -10.17
N ASN A 282 1.39 -3.68 -9.05
CA ASN A 282 2.77 -3.72 -8.58
C ASN A 282 3.69 -4.35 -9.64
N PHE A 283 3.24 -5.41 -10.31
CA PHE A 283 3.96 -5.99 -11.44
C PHE A 283 4.09 -5.02 -12.61
N MET A 284 2.99 -4.39 -13.04
CA MET A 284 3.00 -3.43 -14.15
C MET A 284 3.84 -2.20 -13.87
N SER A 285 3.84 -1.68 -12.64
CA SER A 285 4.72 -0.59 -12.21
C SER A 285 6.19 -1.01 -12.32
N LEU A 286 6.57 -2.18 -11.82
CA LEU A 286 7.96 -2.68 -11.94
C LEU A 286 8.41 -2.84 -13.40
N VAL A 287 7.56 -3.43 -14.25
CA VAL A 287 7.86 -3.61 -15.68
C VAL A 287 7.95 -2.26 -16.39
N SER A 288 7.03 -1.34 -16.13
CA SER A 288 6.98 -0.03 -16.79
C SER A 288 8.16 0.83 -16.38
N THR A 289 8.50 0.90 -15.09
CA THR A 289 9.70 1.60 -14.63
C THR A 289 10.98 0.98 -15.20
N PHE A 290 11.05 -0.34 -15.34
CA PHE A 290 12.20 -1.00 -15.97
C PHE A 290 12.36 -0.60 -17.44
N VAL A 291 11.28 -0.65 -18.22
CA VAL A 291 11.27 -0.24 -19.63
C VAL A 291 11.60 1.25 -19.75
N TYR A 292 11.03 2.09 -18.88
CA TYR A 292 11.29 3.52 -18.81
C TYR A 292 12.78 3.81 -18.60
N ILE A 293 13.44 3.12 -17.65
CA ILE A 293 14.87 3.29 -17.40
C ILE A 293 15.71 2.88 -18.61
N ILE A 294 15.40 1.75 -19.27
CA ILE A 294 16.13 1.32 -20.47
C ILE A 294 16.06 2.37 -21.57
N ILE A 295 14.84 2.86 -21.86
CA ILE A 295 14.61 3.89 -22.88
C ILE A 295 15.35 5.17 -22.50
N THR A 296 15.26 5.58 -21.23
CA THR A 296 15.94 6.77 -20.73
C THR A 296 17.46 6.67 -20.85
N LEU A 297 18.05 5.52 -20.53
CA LEU A 297 19.50 5.29 -20.68
C LEU A 297 19.92 5.38 -22.15
N TRP A 298 19.13 4.79 -23.05
CA TRP A 298 19.36 4.86 -24.49
C TRP A 298 19.32 6.31 -25.00
N SER A 299 18.24 7.04 -24.73
CA SER A 299 18.09 8.45 -25.11
C SER A 299 19.20 9.32 -24.50
N SER A 300 19.55 9.10 -23.23
CA SER A 300 20.62 9.86 -22.56
C SER A 300 21.97 9.69 -23.25
N ILE A 301 22.33 8.49 -23.68
CA ILE A 301 23.58 8.23 -24.43
C ILE A 301 23.56 8.93 -25.79
N TYR A 302 22.41 8.91 -26.48
CA TYR A 302 22.23 9.57 -27.76
C TYR A 302 22.38 11.10 -27.65
N PHE A 303 21.71 11.75 -26.70
CA PHE A 303 21.81 13.20 -26.50
C PHE A 303 23.19 13.63 -26.01
N TYR A 304 23.82 12.82 -25.16
CA TYR A 304 25.19 13.08 -24.72
C TYR A 304 26.17 13.11 -25.91
N ARG A 305 26.06 12.18 -26.86
CA ARG A 305 26.92 12.14 -28.06
C ARG A 305 26.68 13.31 -29.01
N THR A 306 25.43 13.77 -29.12
CA THR A 306 25.05 14.84 -30.06
C THR A 306 25.21 16.25 -29.49
N LEU A 307 25.54 16.38 -28.19
CA LEU A 307 25.66 17.65 -27.45
C LEU A 307 24.42 18.56 -27.56
N LYS A 308 23.26 17.98 -27.89
CA LYS A 308 21.98 18.70 -27.97
C LYS A 308 21.18 18.50 -26.67
N GLN A 309 20.50 19.57 -26.22
CA GLN A 309 19.48 19.56 -25.16
C GLN A 309 19.92 19.00 -23.79
N LEU A 310 20.85 19.68 -23.10
CA LEU A 310 21.23 19.36 -21.70
C LEU A 310 20.05 19.36 -20.72
N ASN A 311 19.01 20.17 -20.98
CA ASN A 311 17.81 20.23 -20.16
C ASN A 311 17.04 18.90 -20.16
N LEU A 312 16.96 18.23 -21.32
CA LEU A 312 16.29 16.96 -21.49
C LEU A 312 17.00 15.83 -20.71
N LEU A 313 18.34 15.87 -20.68
CA LEU A 313 19.13 14.94 -19.87
C LEU A 313 18.89 15.13 -18.36
N LEU A 314 18.72 16.38 -17.91
CA LEU A 314 18.34 16.67 -16.52
C LEU A 314 16.93 16.16 -16.23
N ALA A 315 15.96 16.37 -17.13
CA ALA A 315 14.59 15.88 -17.01
C ALA A 315 14.54 14.36 -16.83
N PHE A 316 15.19 13.64 -17.73
CA PHE A 316 15.34 12.19 -17.67
C PHE A 316 15.98 11.70 -16.36
N THR A 317 17.01 12.39 -15.89
CA THR A 317 17.67 12.03 -14.63
C THR A 317 16.73 12.20 -13.43
N VAL A 318 16.03 13.33 -13.35
CA VAL A 318 15.08 13.61 -12.26
C VAL A 318 13.93 12.61 -12.26
N GLN A 319 13.34 12.31 -13.43
CA GLN A 319 12.24 11.36 -13.55
C GLN A 319 12.70 9.94 -13.20
N CYS A 320 13.88 9.50 -13.67
CA CYS A 320 14.46 8.21 -13.29
C CYS A 320 14.66 8.08 -11.77
N VAL A 321 15.18 9.13 -11.12
CA VAL A 321 15.36 9.13 -9.66
C VAL A 321 14.01 9.03 -8.95
N TYR A 322 12.98 9.71 -9.46
CA TYR A 322 11.63 9.65 -8.91
C TYR A 322 11.01 8.25 -9.03
N GLU A 323 11.09 7.64 -10.21
CA GLU A 323 10.62 6.27 -10.46
C GLU A 323 11.30 5.24 -9.54
N ILE A 324 12.63 5.33 -9.38
CA ILE A 324 13.39 4.49 -8.45
C ILE A 324 12.96 4.75 -7.00
N PHE A 325 12.70 6.00 -6.63
CA PHE A 325 12.24 6.37 -5.30
C PHE A 325 10.87 5.74 -4.97
N ILE A 326 9.94 5.70 -5.92
CA ILE A 326 8.62 5.10 -5.74
C ILE A 326 8.72 3.59 -5.50
N ILE A 327 9.47 2.86 -6.34
CA ILE A 327 9.74 1.43 -6.13
C ILE A 327 10.44 1.19 -4.79
N SER A 328 11.35 2.09 -4.41
CA SER A 328 12.08 2.00 -3.14
C SER A 328 11.15 2.17 -1.94
N LEU A 329 10.21 3.12 -1.99
CA LEU A 329 9.20 3.30 -0.95
C LEU A 329 8.30 2.07 -0.79
N MET A 330 7.83 1.49 -1.89
CA MET A 330 7.03 0.27 -1.89
C MET A 330 7.79 -0.91 -1.27
N SER A 331 9.05 -1.10 -1.68
CA SER A 331 9.92 -2.16 -1.17
C SER A 331 10.27 -1.98 0.31
N TYR A 332 10.52 -0.73 0.72
CA TYR A 332 10.83 -0.38 2.10
C TYR A 332 9.68 -0.71 3.05
N ILE A 333 8.45 -0.29 2.74
CA ILE A 333 7.31 -0.53 3.66
C ILE A 333 6.99 -2.03 3.81
N CYS A 334 7.20 -2.81 2.75
CA CYS A 334 7.08 -4.27 2.80
C CYS A 334 8.15 -4.90 3.70
N ASP A 335 9.38 -4.40 3.65
CA ASP A 335 10.46 -4.89 4.52
C ASP A 335 10.23 -4.51 5.99
N VAL A 336 9.71 -3.30 6.26
CA VAL A 336 9.28 -2.90 7.61
C VAL A 336 8.20 -3.85 8.15
N MET A 337 7.20 -4.21 7.34
CA MET A 337 6.17 -5.17 7.75
C MET A 337 6.75 -6.56 8.05
N SER A 338 7.69 -7.03 7.21
CA SER A 338 8.42 -8.29 7.41
C SER A 338 9.24 -8.27 8.70
N SER A 339 9.88 -7.14 9.01
CA SER A 339 10.61 -6.92 10.25
C SER A 339 9.70 -7.00 11.48
N GLU A 340 8.56 -6.31 11.47
CA GLU A 340 7.55 -6.39 12.55
C GLU A 340 7.01 -7.81 12.75
N ARG A 341 6.85 -8.58 11.67
CA ARG A 341 6.46 -10.00 11.73
C ARG A 341 7.54 -10.86 12.39
N ASN A 342 8.82 -10.58 12.12
CA ASN A 342 9.92 -11.27 12.79
C ASN A 342 9.96 -10.94 14.28
N THR A 343 9.66 -9.70 14.67
CA THR A 343 9.45 -9.33 16.08
C THR A 343 8.32 -10.14 16.71
N THR A 344 7.16 -10.28 16.04
CA THR A 344 6.07 -11.14 16.52
C THR A 344 6.55 -12.58 16.72
N LYS A 345 7.30 -13.14 15.77
CA LYS A 345 7.86 -14.49 15.84
C LYS A 345 8.75 -14.67 17.07
N ILE A 346 9.65 -13.72 17.33
CA ILE A 346 10.56 -13.76 18.48
C ILE A 346 9.77 -13.70 19.79
N LEU A 347 8.81 -12.79 19.91
CA LEU A 347 7.98 -12.63 21.11
C LEU A 347 7.12 -13.87 21.41
N VAL A 348 6.56 -14.49 20.37
CA VAL A 348 5.80 -15.74 20.55
C VAL A 348 6.72 -16.90 20.91
N ASN A 349 7.94 -16.96 20.35
CA ASN A 349 8.92 -17.97 20.74
C ASN A 349 9.31 -17.86 22.22
N GLU A 350 9.49 -16.64 22.73
CA GLU A 350 9.78 -16.39 24.15
C GLU A 350 8.65 -16.93 25.04
N LEU A 351 7.38 -16.76 24.62
CA LEU A 351 6.22 -17.35 25.31
C LEU A 351 6.15 -18.89 25.23
N ILE A 352 6.82 -19.54 24.28
CA ILE A 352 6.87 -21.01 24.19
C ILE A 352 7.96 -21.55 25.11
N VAL A 353 9.13 -20.90 25.10
CA VAL A 353 10.34 -21.35 25.81
C VAL A 353 10.24 -21.10 27.32
N ASP A 354 9.44 -20.14 27.79
CA ASP A 354 9.25 -19.91 29.22
C ASP A 354 8.50 -21.07 29.91
N TYR A 355 9.28 -22.00 30.50
CA TYR A 355 8.78 -23.17 31.22
C TYR A 355 7.98 -22.83 32.48
N ASN A 356 8.09 -21.60 33.00
CA ASN A 356 7.30 -21.13 34.13
C ASN A 356 5.84 -20.87 33.73
N LEU A 357 5.53 -20.90 32.43
CA LEU A 357 4.17 -20.73 31.94
C LEU A 357 3.31 -21.99 32.10
N PRO A 358 2.02 -21.81 32.46
CA PRO A 358 1.04 -22.88 32.41
C PRO A 358 1.08 -23.60 31.06
N LYS A 359 1.03 -24.94 31.08
CA LYS A 359 1.07 -25.77 29.88
C LYS A 359 0.05 -25.33 28.82
N ALA A 360 -1.14 -24.89 29.24
CA ALA A 360 -2.18 -24.37 28.36
C ALA A 360 -1.74 -23.13 27.54
N ILE A 361 -1.05 -22.16 28.17
CA ILE A 361 -0.57 -20.95 27.48
C ILE A 361 0.54 -21.30 26.49
N ARG A 362 1.43 -22.24 26.84
CA ARG A 362 2.47 -22.73 25.93
C ARG A 362 1.90 -23.43 24.71
N ILE A 363 0.86 -24.25 24.90
CA ILE A 363 0.14 -24.88 23.76
C ILE A 363 -0.48 -23.81 22.86
N GLN A 364 -1.14 -22.79 23.43
CA GLN A 364 -1.70 -21.68 22.66
C GLN A 364 -0.63 -20.88 21.91
N ALA A 365 0.51 -20.61 22.54
CA ALA A 365 1.63 -19.93 21.91
C ALA A 365 2.24 -20.77 20.77
N LYS A 366 2.28 -22.10 20.92
CA LYS A 366 2.69 -23.02 19.84
C LYS A 366 1.72 -22.95 18.65
N THR A 367 0.41 -23.00 18.88
CA THR A 367 -0.58 -22.80 17.82
C THR A 367 -0.46 -21.41 17.18
N PHE A 368 -0.11 -20.39 17.95
CA PHE A 368 0.15 -19.07 17.42
C PHE A 368 1.43 -19.05 16.55
N MET A 369 2.51 -19.72 16.96
CA MET A 369 3.69 -19.88 16.11
C MET A 369 3.36 -20.55 14.78
N GLU A 370 2.54 -21.61 14.79
CA GLU A 370 2.06 -22.26 13.55
C GLU A 370 1.29 -21.27 12.65
N LEU A 371 0.46 -20.38 13.23
CA LEU A 371 -0.20 -19.32 12.45
C LEU A 371 0.80 -18.32 11.83
N ILE A 372 1.88 -17.99 12.54
CA ILE A 372 2.95 -17.11 12.03
C ILE A 372 3.67 -17.77 10.85
N GLU A 373 3.84 -19.10 10.87
CA GLU A 373 4.43 -19.83 9.76
C GLU A 373 3.51 -19.91 8.55
N VAL A 374 2.20 -20.10 8.76
CA VAL A 374 1.18 -20.12 7.69
C VAL A 374 1.03 -18.75 7.01
N TRP A 375 1.12 -17.65 7.77
CA TRP A 375 1.00 -16.29 7.25
C TRP A 375 2.36 -15.58 7.24
N PRO A 376 3.16 -15.68 6.16
CA PRO A 376 4.50 -15.10 6.13
C PRO A 376 4.51 -13.57 6.11
N LEU A 377 3.37 -12.91 5.85
CA LEU A 377 3.24 -11.47 5.64
C LEU A 377 4.26 -10.95 4.62
N LYS A 378 4.38 -11.67 3.51
CA LYS A 378 5.15 -11.26 2.33
C LYS A 378 4.18 -10.85 1.24
N ILE A 379 4.65 -9.92 0.40
CA ILE A 379 3.91 -9.41 -0.75
C ILE A 379 4.69 -9.81 -1.99
N PHE A 380 3.96 -10.28 -2.99
CA PHE A 380 4.52 -10.76 -4.24
C PHE A 380 3.87 -10.01 -5.39
N ALA A 381 4.68 -9.53 -6.34
CA ALA A 381 4.19 -9.11 -7.64
C ALA A 381 3.97 -10.37 -8.49
N TYR A 382 2.70 -10.66 -8.81
CA TYR A 382 2.24 -11.77 -9.65
C TYR A 382 2.81 -13.14 -9.23
N ASP A 383 2.85 -13.42 -7.93
CA ASP A 383 3.42 -14.63 -7.30
C ASP A 383 4.90 -14.96 -7.65
N MET A 384 5.58 -14.11 -8.43
CA MET A 384 6.95 -14.35 -8.91
C MET A 384 7.99 -13.58 -8.12
N PHE A 385 7.74 -12.30 -7.87
CA PHE A 385 8.75 -11.39 -7.31
C PHE A 385 8.34 -10.92 -5.91
N PRO A 386 9.04 -11.33 -4.84
CA PRO A 386 8.81 -10.74 -3.52
C PRO A 386 9.18 -9.26 -3.56
N ILE A 387 8.29 -8.40 -3.09
CA ILE A 387 8.52 -6.97 -2.97
C ILE A 387 9.26 -6.74 -1.65
N ASP A 388 10.59 -6.67 -1.72
CA ASP A 388 11.48 -6.44 -0.59
C ASP A 388 12.68 -5.56 -1.02
N ILE A 389 13.53 -5.14 -0.07
CA ILE A 389 14.72 -4.33 -0.40
C ILE A 389 15.65 -5.07 -1.40
N LYS A 390 15.64 -6.41 -1.43
CA LYS A 390 16.45 -7.17 -2.39
C LYS A 390 15.94 -7.03 -3.81
N LEU A 391 14.66 -6.72 -4.02
CA LEU A 391 14.10 -6.38 -5.32
C LEU A 391 14.80 -5.15 -5.90
N ILE A 392 14.99 -4.08 -5.11
CA ILE A 392 15.72 -2.88 -5.53
C ILE A 392 17.14 -3.24 -5.97
N LEU A 393 17.85 -4.06 -5.18
CA LEU A 393 19.22 -4.47 -5.50
C LEU A 393 19.28 -5.25 -6.82
N LYS A 394 18.35 -6.18 -7.04
CA LYS A 394 18.23 -6.93 -8.30
C LYS A 394 17.91 -6.00 -9.46
N PHE A 395 17.01 -5.05 -9.25
CA PHE A 395 16.59 -4.07 -10.24
C PHE A 395 17.75 -3.17 -10.68
N VAL A 396 18.53 -2.66 -9.73
CA VAL A 396 19.76 -1.89 -10.02
C VAL A 396 20.77 -2.75 -10.77
N SER A 397 21.02 -3.99 -10.32
CA SER A 397 21.95 -4.90 -10.97
C SER A 397 21.60 -5.17 -12.43
N VAL A 398 20.32 -5.47 -12.73
CA VAL A 398 19.86 -5.72 -14.10
C VAL A 398 19.97 -4.45 -14.93
N SER A 399 19.55 -3.29 -14.40
CA SER A 399 19.65 -2.01 -15.10
C SER A 399 21.11 -1.65 -15.44
N THR A 400 22.06 -1.91 -14.54
CA THR A 400 23.50 -1.73 -14.82
C THR A 400 23.99 -2.66 -15.91
N THR A 401 23.56 -3.92 -15.94
CA THR A 401 23.91 -4.86 -17.01
C THR A 401 23.41 -4.37 -18.36
N PHE A 402 22.14 -3.92 -18.44
CA PHE A 402 21.59 -3.33 -19.67
C PHE A 402 22.32 -2.06 -20.08
N LEU A 403 22.69 -1.19 -19.13
CA LEU A 403 23.50 0.00 -19.40
C LEU A 403 24.83 -0.36 -20.07
N ILE A 404 25.54 -1.36 -19.54
CA ILE A 404 26.82 -1.82 -20.12
C ILE A 404 26.60 -2.31 -21.56
N VAL A 405 25.57 -3.13 -21.80
CA VAL A 405 25.24 -3.64 -23.14
C VAL A 405 24.91 -2.50 -24.10
N ILE A 406 24.09 -1.53 -23.68
CA ILE A 406 23.73 -0.37 -24.49
C ILE A 406 24.98 0.44 -24.83
N ILE A 407 25.84 0.75 -23.85
CA ILE A 407 27.09 1.49 -24.09
C ILE A 407 27.97 0.75 -25.12
N GLN A 408 28.10 -0.57 -25.01
CA GLN A 408 28.87 -1.37 -25.96
C GLN A 408 28.29 -1.28 -27.37
N ILE A 409 26.98 -1.48 -27.52
CA ILE A 409 26.29 -1.36 -28.83
C ILE A 409 26.45 0.04 -29.39
N SER A 410 26.24 1.07 -28.57
CA SER A 410 26.41 2.47 -28.96
C SER A 410 27.85 2.84 -29.31
N HIS A 411 28.87 2.15 -28.80
CA HIS A 411 30.25 2.36 -29.23
C HIS A 411 30.52 1.79 -30.63
N PHE A 412 29.81 0.71 -31.02
CA PHE A 412 29.96 0.08 -32.34
C PHE A 412 29.15 0.76 -33.45
N ILE A 413 28.11 1.54 -33.09
CA ILE A 413 27.29 2.36 -34.00
C ILE A 413 27.82 3.80 -34.01
#